data_AF-A0A2D8P984-F1
#
_entry.id   AF-A0A2D8P984-F1
#
_cell.length_a   1.000
_cell.length_b   1.000
_cell.length_c   1.000
_cell.angle_alpha   90.00
_cell.angle_beta   90.00
_cell.angle_gamma   90.00
#
_symmetry.space_group_name_H-M   'P 1'
#
loop_
_entity.id
_entity.type
_entity.pdbx_description
1 polymer ?
#
loop_
_entity_poly.entity_id
_entity_poly.type
_entity_poly.pdbx_seq_one_letter_code
_entity_poly.pdbx_strand_id
1 'polypeptide(L)'
;MNAPTPFPRGSDEKVAFDRRELSIILGLYGRMVAAGEWRDYGMSFLKDVAVFAVFRRAAENPLYRIEKRPKLRGKQGQYSVIGMDGQILKRGADLKTVLRVLERKLIRAVE
;
A
#
# COMPACT_ATOMS: atom_id res chain seq x y z
N MET A 1 -46.20 8.25 -21.27
CA MET A 1 -44.93 7.50 -21.46
C MET A 1 -43.96 7.99 -20.40
N ASN A 2 -43.70 7.20 -19.36
CA ASN A 2 -42.75 7.58 -18.30
C ASN A 2 -41.35 7.18 -18.74
N ALA A 3 -40.44 8.15 -18.88
CA ALA A 3 -39.04 7.88 -19.20
C ALA A 3 -38.36 7.22 -17.99
N PRO A 4 -37.53 6.17 -18.19
CA PRO A 4 -36.79 5.56 -17.10
C PRO A 4 -35.74 6.53 -16.55
N THR A 5 -35.78 6.75 -15.25
CA THR A 5 -34.80 7.56 -14.51
C THR A 5 -33.40 6.97 -14.72
N PRO A 6 -32.40 7.74 -15.18
CA PRO A 6 -31.05 7.23 -15.34
C PRO A 6 -30.48 6.86 -13.97
N PHE A 7 -30.07 5.60 -13.79
CA PHE A 7 -29.27 5.22 -12.63
C PHE A 7 -27.97 6.03 -12.63
N PRO A 8 -27.55 6.62 -11.50
CA PRO A 8 -26.32 7.39 -11.44
C PRO A 8 -25.15 6.45 -11.73
N ARG A 9 -24.48 6.64 -12.87
CA ARG A 9 -23.21 5.98 -13.21
C ARG A 9 -22.09 6.62 -12.39
N GLY A 10 -22.16 6.46 -11.08
CA GLY A 10 -21.13 6.88 -10.15
C GLY A 10 -20.41 5.66 -9.62
N SER A 11 -19.65 4.95 -10.46
CA SER A 11 -18.55 4.17 -9.90
C SER A 11 -17.54 5.22 -9.43
N ASP A 12 -17.59 5.61 -8.15
CA ASP A 12 -16.45 6.26 -7.50
C ASP A 12 -15.25 5.36 -7.76
N GLU A 13 -14.42 5.74 -8.74
CA GLU A 13 -13.32 4.94 -9.26
C GLU A 13 -12.21 4.96 -8.19
N LYS A 14 -12.40 4.16 -7.15
CA LYS A 14 -11.45 4.03 -6.04
C LYS A 14 -10.17 3.46 -6.59
N VAL A 15 -9.05 4.06 -6.19
CA VAL A 15 -7.74 3.51 -6.51
C VAL A 15 -7.58 2.23 -5.69
N ALA A 16 -7.25 1.13 -6.38
CA ALA A 16 -7.03 -0.16 -5.78
C ALA A 16 -5.70 -0.79 -6.23
N PHE A 17 -5.20 -1.72 -5.41
CA PHE A 17 -4.13 -2.62 -5.82
C PHE A 17 -4.73 -3.73 -6.69
N ASP A 18 -4.06 -4.05 -7.80
CA ASP A 18 -4.40 -5.21 -8.62
C ASP A 18 -3.91 -6.51 -7.96
N ARG A 19 -4.30 -7.64 -8.54
CA ARG A 19 -3.93 -8.97 -8.02
C ARG A 19 -2.42 -9.17 -7.90
N ARG A 20 -1.63 -8.73 -8.88
CA ARG A 20 -0.17 -8.90 -8.89
C ARG A 20 0.48 -8.03 -7.83
N GLU A 21 0.02 -6.79 -7.69
CA GLU A 21 0.46 -5.87 -6.65
C GLU A 21 0.18 -6.43 -5.26
N LEU A 22 -1.04 -6.93 -5.02
CA LEU A 22 -1.40 -7.58 -3.76
C LEU A 22 -0.56 -8.82 -3.49
N SER A 23 -0.32 -9.70 -4.48
CA SER A 23 0.54 -10.87 -4.29
C SER A 23 1.95 -10.49 -3.84
N ILE A 24 2.52 -9.40 -4.37
CA ILE A 24 3.84 -8.91 -3.97
C ILE A 24 3.81 -8.38 -2.53
N ILE A 25 2.83 -7.53 -2.20
CA ILE A 25 2.70 -6.92 -0.87
C ILE A 25 2.46 -7.99 0.20
N LEU A 26 1.53 -8.92 -0.06
CA LEU A 26 1.20 -10.00 0.85
C LEU A 26 2.34 -11.01 0.99
N GLY A 27 3.11 -11.25 -0.07
CA GLY A 27 4.32 -12.08 0.00
C GLY A 27 5.38 -11.48 0.93
N LEU A 28 5.59 -10.16 0.88
CA LEU A 28 6.45 -9.46 1.84
C LEU A 28 5.86 -9.53 3.25
N TYR A 29 4.57 -9.25 3.40
CA TYR A 29 3.87 -9.32 4.69
C TYR A 29 4.06 -10.68 5.36
N GLY A 30 3.84 -11.79 4.65
CA GLY A 30 4.03 -13.14 5.18
C GLY A 30 5.44 -13.39 5.71
N ARG A 31 6.49 -12.92 5.01
CA ARG A 31 7.87 -13.02 5.50
C ARG A 31 8.10 -12.22 6.78
N MET A 32 7.55 -11.02 6.87
CA MET A 32 7.68 -10.15 8.06
C MET A 32 6.89 -10.68 9.26
N VAL A 33 5.74 -11.32 9.03
CA VAL A 33 5.00 -12.04 10.08
C VAL A 33 5.79 -13.24 10.57
N ALA A 34 6.37 -14.03 9.66
CA ALA A 34 7.21 -15.18 10.03
C ALA A 34 8.44 -14.76 10.84
N ALA A 35 8.99 -13.56 10.59
CA ALA A 35 10.07 -12.97 11.38
C ALA A 35 9.61 -12.33 12.71
N GLY A 36 8.30 -12.29 13.00
CA GLY A 36 7.74 -11.69 14.21
C GLY A 36 7.70 -10.16 14.20
N GLU A 37 8.03 -9.52 13.07
CA GLU A 37 8.11 -8.06 12.93
C GLU A 37 6.74 -7.42 12.75
N TRP A 38 5.86 -8.03 11.95
CA TRP A 38 4.52 -7.51 11.66
C TRP A 38 3.45 -8.44 12.22
N ARG A 39 2.31 -7.87 12.59
CA ARG A 39 1.20 -8.62 13.20
C ARG A 39 -0.15 -8.38 12.57
N ASP A 40 -0.37 -7.19 12.03
CA ASP A 40 -1.64 -6.83 11.42
C ASP A 40 -1.44 -5.89 10.22
N TYR A 41 -2.47 -5.78 9.37
CA TYR A 41 -2.51 -4.86 8.25
C TYR A 41 -3.90 -4.26 8.05
N GLY A 42 -3.93 -3.05 7.50
CA GLY A 42 -5.16 -2.37 7.09
C GLY A 42 -5.07 -1.98 5.61
N MET A 43 -6.16 -2.14 4.87
CA MET A 43 -6.26 -1.66 3.49
C MET A 43 -7.29 -0.54 3.39
N SER A 44 -6.95 0.53 2.67
CA SER A 44 -7.87 1.63 2.39
C SER A 44 -7.83 1.99 0.91
N PHE A 45 -8.98 2.01 0.28
CA PHE A 45 -9.15 2.35 -1.14
C PHE A 45 -9.89 3.67 -1.23
N LEU A 46 -9.13 4.74 -1.43
CA LEU A 46 -9.64 6.10 -1.53
C LEU A 46 -9.66 6.52 -3.01
N LYS A 47 -10.29 7.68 -3.27
CA LYS A 47 -10.43 8.24 -4.63
C LYS A 47 -9.10 8.44 -5.36
N ASP A 48 -8.04 8.83 -4.64
CA ASP A 48 -6.75 9.17 -5.24
C ASP A 48 -5.61 8.23 -4.85
N VAL A 49 -5.83 7.36 -3.87
CA VAL A 49 -4.78 6.54 -3.27
C VAL A 49 -5.33 5.21 -2.75
N ALA A 50 -4.62 4.13 -3.06
CA ALA A 50 -4.74 2.88 -2.30
C ALA A 50 -3.63 2.83 -1.26
N VAL A 51 -3.96 2.44 -0.03
CA VAL A 51 -3.03 2.33 1.08
C VAL A 51 -3.07 0.92 1.64
N PHE A 52 -1.90 0.32 1.84
CA PHE A 52 -1.70 -0.87 2.65
C PHE A 52 -0.83 -0.48 3.84
N ALA A 53 -1.44 -0.42 5.02
CA ALA A 53 -0.80 -0.05 6.28
C ALA A 53 -0.42 -1.32 7.05
N VAL A 54 0.78 -1.35 7.63
CA VAL A 54 1.26 -2.47 8.44
C VAL A 54 1.48 -2.04 9.89
N PHE A 55 1.16 -2.94 10.81
CA PHE A 55 1.18 -2.68 12.24
C PHE A 55 2.03 -3.72 12.97
N ARG A 56 2.81 -3.26 13.96
CA ARG A 56 3.58 -4.12 14.86
C ARG A 56 2.72 -4.65 16.01
N ARG A 57 1.76 -3.85 16.49
CA ARG A 57 0.82 -4.18 17.56
C ARG A 57 -0.56 -3.57 17.25
N ALA A 58 -1.63 -4.20 17.74
CA ALA A 58 -2.97 -3.63 17.64
C ALA A 58 -3.05 -2.35 18.49
N ALA A 59 -3.62 -1.27 17.92
CA ALA A 59 -3.76 0.08 18.49
C ALA A 59 -2.55 1.05 18.39
N GLU A 60 -1.50 0.73 17.65
CA GLU A 60 -0.40 1.67 17.38
C GLU A 60 -0.53 2.33 15.99
N ASN A 61 0.16 3.46 15.79
CA ASN A 61 0.31 4.07 14.47
C ASN A 61 0.96 3.08 13.49
N PRO A 62 0.58 3.07 12.21
CA PRO A 62 1.14 2.15 11.25
C PRO A 62 2.65 2.34 11.12
N LEU A 63 3.39 1.24 11.24
CA LEU A 63 4.85 1.20 11.13
C LEU A 63 5.29 1.67 9.74
N TYR A 64 4.60 1.15 8.71
CA TYR A 64 4.77 1.57 7.33
C TYR A 64 3.43 1.66 6.62
N ARG A 65 3.37 2.49 5.59
CA ARG A 65 2.27 2.55 4.63
C ARG A 65 2.82 2.42 3.21
N ILE A 66 2.32 1.45 2.48
CA ILE A 66 2.56 1.28 1.05
C ILE A 66 1.42 1.97 0.33
N GLU A 67 1.71 3.00 -0.46
CA GLU A 67 0.72 3.76 -1.20
C GLU A 67 0.85 3.54 -2.70
N LYS A 68 -0.30 3.52 -3.39
CA LYS A 68 -0.40 3.62 -4.87
C LYS A 68 -1.20 4.85 -5.24
N ARG A 69 -0.60 5.76 -6.02
CA ARG A 69 -1.18 7.00 -6.54
C ARG A 69 -1.02 7.06 -8.07
N PRO A 70 -1.99 6.58 -8.86
CA PRO A 70 -1.88 6.49 -10.32
C PRO A 70 -1.59 7.83 -11.01
N LYS A 71 -2.07 8.95 -10.46
CA LYS A 71 -1.80 10.31 -10.96
C LYS A 71 -0.30 10.67 -10.97
N LEU A 72 0.53 9.96 -10.21
CA LEU A 72 1.98 10.17 -10.16
C LEU A 72 2.77 9.21 -11.08
N ARG A 73 2.11 8.31 -11.81
CA ARG A 73 2.74 7.30 -12.67
C ARG A 73 3.75 7.91 -13.65
N GLY A 74 3.38 8.98 -14.35
CA GLY A 74 4.24 9.69 -15.31
C GLY A 74 5.09 10.81 -14.71
N LYS A 75 5.12 10.94 -13.39
CA LYS A 75 5.92 11.93 -12.67
C LYS A 75 7.05 11.22 -11.91
N GLN A 76 7.02 11.30 -10.59
CA GLN A 76 7.97 10.70 -9.66
C GLN A 76 7.73 9.20 -9.39
N GLY A 77 6.69 8.60 -9.98
CA GLY A 77 6.32 7.19 -9.78
C GLY A 77 5.08 7.02 -8.89
N GLN A 78 4.28 6.00 -9.21
CA GLN A 78 2.98 5.77 -8.58
C GLN A 78 3.05 5.09 -7.21
N TYR A 79 4.17 4.47 -6.83
CA TYR A 79 4.28 3.75 -5.55
C TYR A 79 5.16 4.48 -4.57
N SER A 80 4.81 4.43 -3.28
CA SER A 80 5.69 4.88 -2.21
C SER A 80 5.56 4.05 -0.95
N VAL A 81 6.65 3.98 -0.18
CA VAL A 81 6.67 3.48 1.20
C VAL A 81 6.87 4.67 2.12
N ILE A 82 6.00 4.79 3.11
CA ILE A 82 5.98 5.86 4.10
C ILE A 82 6.22 5.25 5.49
N GLY A 83 7.06 5.88 6.31
CA GLY A 83 7.29 5.49 7.70
C GLY A 83 6.30 6.10 8.69
N MET A 84 6.50 5.81 9.98
CA MET A 84 5.62 6.25 11.09
C MET A 84 5.35 7.76 11.09
N ASP A 85 6.38 8.59 10.89
CA ASP A 85 6.26 10.06 10.95
C ASP A 85 5.83 10.70 9.62
N GLY A 86 5.29 9.91 8.69
CA GLY A 86 4.91 10.41 7.36
C GLY A 86 6.07 10.60 6.39
N GLN A 87 7.32 10.32 6.81
CA GLN A 87 8.49 10.38 5.95
C GLN A 87 8.41 9.36 4.80
N ILE A 88 8.72 9.79 3.57
CA ILE A 88 8.78 8.89 2.41
C ILE A 88 10.13 8.18 2.41
N LEU A 89 10.13 6.88 2.69
CA LEU A 89 11.34 6.05 2.70
C LEU A 89 11.82 5.73 1.28
N LYS A 90 10.86 5.50 0.37
CA LYS A 90 11.14 5.24 -1.04
C LYS A 90 9.93 5.58 -1.90
N ARG A 91 10.18 6.03 -3.13
CA ARG A 91 9.18 6.26 -4.17
C ARG A 91 9.70 5.82 -5.53
N GLY A 92 8.81 5.35 -6.41
CA GLY A 92 9.18 4.89 -7.75
C GLY A 92 8.02 4.30 -8.56
N ALA A 93 8.32 3.94 -9.81
CA ALA A 93 7.35 3.38 -10.74
C ALA A 93 7.17 1.86 -10.59
N ASP A 94 8.16 1.15 -10.04
CA ASP A 94 8.15 -0.30 -9.82
C ASP A 94 7.94 -0.63 -8.34
N LEU A 95 6.91 -1.44 -8.06
CA LEU A 95 6.51 -1.79 -6.70
C LEU A 95 7.59 -2.61 -5.98
N LYS A 96 8.19 -3.60 -6.65
CA LYS A 96 9.20 -4.47 -6.01
C LYS A 96 10.42 -3.67 -5.57
N THR A 97 10.91 -2.77 -6.42
CA THR A 97 12.04 -1.89 -6.12
C THR A 97 11.75 -0.95 -4.96
N VAL A 98 10.52 -0.42 -4.89
CA VAL A 98 10.08 0.43 -3.78
C VAL A 98 10.04 -0.35 -2.46
N LEU A 99 9.61 -1.61 -2.48
CA LEU A 99 9.49 -2.45 -1.28
C LEU A 99 10.82 -2.97 -0.72
N ARG A 100 11.92 -2.99 -1.50
CA ARG A 100 13.26 -3.42 -1.01
C ARG A 100 13.76 -2.63 0.20
N VAL A 101 13.28 -1.41 0.41
CA VAL A 101 13.65 -0.60 1.59
C VAL A 101 13.19 -1.26 2.90
N LEU A 102 12.10 -2.03 2.86
CA LEU A 102 11.58 -2.78 3.99
C LEU A 102 12.32 -4.11 4.17
N GLU A 103 12.66 -4.78 3.08
CA GLU A 103 13.41 -6.04 3.11
C GLU A 103 14.83 -5.88 3.67
N ARG A 104 15.50 -4.77 3.37
CA ARG A 104 16.83 -4.48 3.95
C ARG A 104 16.81 -4.34 5.46
N LYS A 105 15.69 -3.90 6.04
CA LYS A 105 15.56 -3.83 7.50
C LYS A 105 15.41 -5.22 8.12
N LEU A 106 14.79 -6.16 7.42
CA LEU A 106 14.71 -7.56 7.87
C LEU A 106 16.10 -8.17 8.00
N ILE A 107 17.00 -7.92 7.05
CA ILE A 107 18.38 -8.42 7.10
C ILE A 107 19.11 -7.90 8.34
N ARG A 108 18.87 -6.65 8.75
CA ARG A 108 19.54 -6.01 9.89
C ARG A 108 18.94 -6.40 11.26
N ALA A 109 17.73 -6.96 11.29
CA ALA A 109 17.07 -7.35 12.54
C ALA A 109 17.47 -8.77 13.03
N VAL A 110 18.23 -9.52 12.21
CA VAL A 110 18.63 -10.92 12.48
C VAL A 110 20.10 -11.01 12.94
N GLU A 111 20.70 -9.90 13.39
CA GLU A 111 22.03 -9.85 14.03
C GLU A 111 21.95 -9.53 15.53
#